data_AF-A0A7U6QKI8-F1
#
_entry.id   AF-A0A7U6QKI8-F1
#
_cell.length_a   1.000
_cell.length_b   1.000
_cell.length_c   1.000
_cell.angle_alpha   90.00
_cell.angle_beta   90.00
_cell.angle_gamma   90.00
#
_symmetry.space_group_name_H-M   'P 1'
#
loop_
_entity.id
_entity.type
_entity.pdbx_description
1 polymer ?
#
loop_
_entity_poly.entity_id
_entity_poly.type
_entity_poly.pdbx_seq_one_letter_code
_entity_poly.pdbx_strand_id
1 'polypeptide(L)'
;MKEILNEKVVMQFYLEELSNGNIDFLEHKKYLKKRVEELLGELVEADAMNQKIQIATGLWKVLFEASMSYIDPEKQGYNQLFSYFDEYVEFEELIFASDSFYRDHTLHCLWVYFLGEYICRKPEYYDLFEDNREDESFQNSLKMLFVRLGMESEKNVKRFIDATSLAEGFEVYYPALRCVSALTHDLGYPLKKIEKINKSIRKVMPYYAINQYEEFSFDYSNLQQHFLQVFLDILSYDLGVNLKSEGVDFLSDLFLMEKEKVVGLNEEAINKLTKEQIELLREKLECRFGGTTNEAIRMAYANDLEAYQHGIMSAYLLMKNVKAFQDLDSHMDFEVKLGVDMEGINRWNVKKEILNNIANHTSSNYRIRKLDKSAYLTFIDELEEFSRLSRASQSREYVQEFCTSRIYMDEGWLNIDFTFDNEQLDNLNPEIAFKGRCKRFLTLFDIGKLSPNLKIRLNCIGEIESDHNCYTLEIARKYADIMINQKSICIPEYLKSNEFYSKEEYMAM
;
A
#
# COMPACT_ATOMS: atom_id res chain seq x y z
N MET A 1 -24.89 8.76 3.07
CA MET A 1 -25.46 8.46 1.74
C MET A 1 -24.42 7.61 1.03
N LYS A 2 -24.75 6.42 0.51
CA LYS A 2 -23.76 5.52 -0.10
C LYS A 2 -23.42 6.04 -1.50
N GLU A 3 -22.32 6.79 -1.62
CA GLU A 3 -21.85 7.34 -2.90
C GLU A 3 -21.34 6.21 -3.81
N ILE A 4 -21.67 6.27 -5.11
CA ILE A 4 -21.10 5.38 -6.11
C ILE A 4 -19.71 5.90 -6.47
N LEU A 5 -18.71 5.05 -6.36
CA LEU A 5 -17.34 5.38 -6.73
C LEU A 5 -17.08 5.02 -8.20
N ASN A 6 -16.53 5.97 -8.94
CA ASN A 6 -16.07 5.82 -10.31
C ASN A 6 -14.91 6.79 -10.60
N GLU A 7 -14.35 6.71 -11.81
CA GLU A 7 -13.24 7.55 -12.27
C GLU A 7 -13.51 9.05 -12.05
N LYS A 8 -14.71 9.54 -12.40
CA LYS A 8 -15.05 10.96 -12.30
C LYS A 8 -15.10 11.45 -10.86
N VAL A 9 -15.67 10.67 -9.94
CA VAL A 9 -15.79 11.02 -8.52
C VAL A 9 -14.41 11.22 -7.90
N VAL A 10 -13.50 10.26 -8.09
CA VAL A 10 -12.16 10.35 -7.49
C VAL A 10 -11.29 11.44 -8.14
N MET A 11 -11.44 11.68 -9.44
CA MET A 11 -10.74 12.77 -10.14
C MET A 11 -11.23 14.15 -9.69
N GLN A 12 -12.55 14.34 -9.57
CA GLN A 12 -13.14 15.60 -9.11
C GLN A 12 -12.73 15.91 -7.68
N PHE A 13 -12.79 14.90 -6.80
CA PHE A 13 -12.27 15.03 -5.44
C PHE A 13 -10.80 15.48 -5.42
N TYR A 14 -9.95 14.87 -6.25
CA TYR A 14 -8.54 15.25 -6.31
C TYR A 14 -8.34 16.69 -6.85
N LEU A 15 -9.12 17.12 -7.84
CA LEU A 15 -9.10 18.50 -8.35
C LEU A 15 -9.49 19.52 -7.27
N GLU A 16 -10.48 19.19 -6.44
CA GLU A 16 -10.89 20.02 -5.29
C GLU A 16 -9.76 20.13 -4.27
N GLU A 17 -9.15 19.01 -3.88
CA GLU A 17 -8.01 18.99 -2.96
C GLU A 17 -6.80 19.75 -3.50
N LEU A 18 -6.54 19.64 -4.80
CA LEU A 18 -5.48 20.38 -5.47
C LEU A 18 -5.77 21.89 -5.46
N SER A 19 -7.01 22.29 -5.70
CA SER A 19 -7.45 23.70 -5.67
C SER A 19 -7.35 24.29 -4.26
N ASN A 20 -7.70 23.50 -3.24
CA ASN A 20 -7.60 23.86 -1.83
C ASN A 20 -6.15 23.93 -1.32
N GLY A 21 -5.18 23.42 -2.08
CA GLY A 21 -3.77 23.42 -1.71
C GLY A 21 -3.37 22.27 -0.78
N ASN A 22 -4.20 21.23 -0.69
CA ASN A 22 -4.00 20.11 0.23
C ASN A 22 -3.03 19.03 -0.32
N ILE A 23 -2.46 19.25 -1.52
CA ILE A 23 -1.46 18.35 -2.15
C ILE A 23 -0.06 18.97 -2.00
N ASP A 24 0.58 18.68 -0.87
CA ASP A 24 1.81 19.34 -0.40
C ASP A 24 2.94 19.37 -1.43
N PHE A 25 3.17 18.25 -2.13
CA PHE A 25 4.25 18.15 -3.11
C PHE A 25 4.04 18.97 -4.39
N LEU A 26 2.86 19.57 -4.56
CA LEU A 26 2.50 20.48 -5.66
C LEU A 26 2.34 21.95 -5.21
N GLU A 27 2.23 22.25 -3.91
CA GLU A 27 1.86 23.57 -3.38
C GLU A 27 2.75 24.70 -3.92
N HIS A 28 4.06 24.48 -3.94
CA HIS A 28 5.03 25.50 -4.40
C HIS A 28 5.47 25.32 -5.86
N LYS A 29 4.91 24.34 -6.58
CA LYS A 29 5.31 24.00 -7.96
C LYS A 29 4.27 24.48 -8.96
N LYS A 30 4.07 25.80 -9.04
CA LYS A 30 3.01 26.46 -9.86
C LYS A 30 2.86 25.89 -11.27
N TYR A 31 3.99 25.66 -11.96
CA TYR A 31 3.98 25.08 -13.31
C TYR A 31 3.46 23.65 -13.34
N LEU A 32 3.98 22.77 -12.46
CA LEU A 32 3.54 21.37 -12.39
C LEU A 32 2.10 21.26 -11.91
N LYS A 33 1.71 22.05 -10.90
CA LYS A 33 0.32 22.13 -10.41
C LYS A 33 -0.64 22.45 -11.55
N LYS A 34 -0.37 23.52 -12.31
CA LYS A 34 -1.18 23.90 -13.46
C LYS A 34 -1.24 22.78 -14.51
N ARG A 35 -0.11 22.11 -14.76
CA ARG A 35 -0.07 21.01 -15.74
C ARG A 35 -0.89 19.80 -15.29
N VAL A 36 -0.89 19.47 -14.00
CA VAL A 36 -1.76 18.43 -13.41
C VAL A 36 -3.23 18.82 -13.56
N GLU A 37 -3.60 20.07 -13.24
CA GLU A 37 -4.97 20.57 -13.39
C GLU A 37 -5.46 20.46 -14.86
N GLU A 38 -4.63 20.89 -15.81
CA GLU A 38 -4.92 20.81 -17.25
C GLU A 38 -5.14 19.35 -17.69
N LEU A 39 -4.18 18.47 -17.42
CA LEU A 39 -4.25 17.07 -17.85
C LEU A 39 -5.40 16.30 -17.17
N LEU A 40 -5.64 16.55 -15.89
CA LEU A 40 -6.73 15.90 -15.17
C LEU A 40 -8.10 16.40 -15.66
N GLY A 41 -8.21 17.70 -15.97
CA GLY A 41 -9.41 18.24 -16.62
C GLY A 41 -9.65 17.65 -18.01
N GLU A 42 -8.60 17.51 -18.83
CA GLU A 42 -8.67 16.82 -20.13
C GLU A 42 -9.09 15.36 -19.97
N LEU A 43 -8.61 14.66 -18.94
CA LEU A 43 -8.93 13.26 -18.68
C LEU A 43 -10.40 13.05 -18.26
N VAL A 44 -10.96 13.97 -17.48
CA VAL A 44 -12.38 13.95 -17.07
C VAL A 44 -13.33 14.05 -18.27
N GLU A 45 -12.95 14.84 -19.28
CA GLU A 45 -13.74 15.09 -20.49
C GLU A 45 -13.46 14.09 -21.63
N ALA A 46 -12.45 13.22 -21.49
CA ALA A 46 -12.07 12.29 -22.53
C ALA A 46 -13.01 11.07 -22.58
N ASP A 47 -13.66 10.86 -23.73
CA ASP A 47 -14.55 9.71 -23.95
C ASP A 47 -13.82 8.48 -24.52
N ALA A 48 -12.80 8.69 -25.37
CA ALA A 48 -12.11 7.62 -26.08
C ALA A 48 -10.96 7.04 -25.26
N MET A 49 -10.87 5.70 -25.17
CA MET A 49 -9.85 5.00 -24.38
C MET A 49 -8.41 5.40 -24.77
N ASN A 50 -8.09 5.41 -26.06
CA ASN A 50 -6.75 5.78 -26.52
C ASN A 50 -6.37 7.21 -26.13
N GLN A 51 -7.35 8.13 -26.14
CA GLN A 51 -7.14 9.51 -25.70
C GLN A 51 -6.91 9.56 -24.18
N LYS A 52 -7.71 8.83 -23.40
CA LYS A 52 -7.53 8.69 -21.95
C LYS A 52 -6.11 8.20 -21.62
N ILE A 53 -5.64 7.14 -22.29
CA ILE A 53 -4.31 6.57 -22.08
C ILE A 53 -3.22 7.61 -22.37
N GLN A 54 -3.29 8.32 -23.50
CA GLN A 54 -2.28 9.35 -23.83
C GLN A 54 -2.22 10.49 -22.80
N ILE A 55 -3.38 10.97 -22.33
CA ILE A 55 -3.46 12.00 -21.30
C ILE A 55 -2.91 11.45 -19.97
N ALA A 56 -3.31 10.23 -19.60
CA ALA A 56 -2.86 9.52 -18.41
C ALA A 56 -1.33 9.33 -18.39
N THR A 57 -0.71 8.99 -19.52
CA THR A 57 0.75 8.90 -19.63
C THR A 57 1.43 10.23 -19.30
N GLY A 58 0.89 11.34 -19.81
CA GLY A 58 1.36 12.68 -19.50
C GLY A 58 1.19 13.02 -18.01
N LEU A 59 0.02 12.71 -17.46
CA LEU A 59 -0.32 12.98 -16.07
C LEU A 59 0.57 12.19 -15.10
N TRP A 60 0.78 10.91 -15.39
CA TRP A 60 1.67 10.01 -14.66
C TRP A 60 3.08 10.60 -14.53
N LYS A 61 3.68 11.07 -15.64
CA LYS A 61 5.05 11.63 -15.66
C LYS A 61 5.14 12.90 -14.82
N VAL A 62 4.15 13.78 -14.92
CA VAL A 62 4.11 15.05 -14.18
C VAL A 62 3.92 14.81 -12.68
N LEU A 63 3.03 13.89 -12.30
CA LEU A 63 2.82 13.51 -10.90
C LEU A 63 4.04 12.80 -10.31
N PHE A 64 4.66 11.89 -11.05
CA PHE A 64 5.90 11.23 -10.64
C PHE A 64 7.02 12.25 -10.44
N GLU A 65 7.26 13.15 -11.39
CA GLU A 65 8.28 14.19 -11.25
C GLU A 65 8.00 15.08 -10.03
N ALA A 66 6.74 15.52 -9.85
CA ALA A 66 6.36 16.39 -8.75
C ALA A 66 6.58 15.72 -7.39
N SER A 67 6.13 14.47 -7.23
CA SER A 67 6.22 13.73 -5.98
C SER A 67 7.66 13.28 -5.67
N MET A 68 8.38 12.70 -6.63
CA MET A 68 9.77 12.30 -6.40
C MET A 68 10.70 13.48 -6.16
N SER A 69 10.52 14.60 -6.88
CA SER A 69 11.35 15.81 -6.64
C SER A 69 11.02 16.50 -5.32
N TYR A 70 9.91 16.13 -4.66
CA TYR A 70 9.59 16.59 -3.31
C TYR A 70 10.31 15.73 -2.27
N ILE A 71 10.43 14.42 -2.53
CA ILE A 71 11.17 13.46 -1.70
C ILE A 71 12.68 13.68 -1.79
N ASP A 72 13.22 13.76 -3.00
CA ASP A 72 14.66 13.84 -3.26
C ASP A 72 14.93 14.78 -4.44
N PRO A 73 15.83 15.76 -4.32
CA PRO A 73 16.15 16.67 -5.43
C PRO A 73 16.87 15.98 -6.60
N GLU A 74 17.40 14.76 -6.42
CA GLU A 74 18.08 14.00 -7.47
C GLU A 74 17.08 13.50 -8.53
N LYS A 75 17.22 14.05 -9.75
CA LYS A 75 16.37 13.71 -10.91
C LYS A 75 17.02 12.76 -11.91
N GLN A 76 18.30 12.42 -11.75
CA GLN A 76 18.98 11.51 -12.66
C GLN A 76 18.24 10.16 -12.72
N GLY A 77 18.06 9.65 -13.94
CA GLY A 77 17.30 8.42 -14.19
C GLY A 77 15.83 8.62 -14.57
N TYR A 78 15.25 9.81 -14.37
CA TYR A 78 13.83 10.05 -14.74
C TYR A 78 13.59 9.83 -16.23
N ASN A 79 14.48 10.33 -17.10
CA ASN A 79 14.36 10.10 -18.54
C ASN A 79 14.36 8.61 -18.89
N GLN A 80 15.18 7.80 -18.21
CA GLN A 80 15.25 6.36 -18.45
C GLN A 80 13.97 5.67 -17.98
N LEU A 81 13.45 6.04 -16.81
CA LEU A 81 12.17 5.54 -16.32
C LEU A 81 11.01 5.96 -17.24
N PHE A 82 11.01 7.19 -17.74
CA PHE A 82 9.96 7.69 -18.63
C PHE A 82 10.00 6.99 -19.99
N SER A 83 11.19 6.74 -20.54
CA SER A 83 11.34 5.92 -21.74
C SER A 83 10.87 4.49 -21.51
N TYR A 84 11.21 3.88 -20.37
CA TYR A 84 10.67 2.57 -20.01
C TYR A 84 9.14 2.59 -19.92
N PHE A 85 8.58 3.62 -19.28
CA PHE A 85 7.13 3.75 -19.12
C PHE A 85 6.43 3.92 -20.47
N ASP A 86 7.02 4.64 -21.42
CA ASP A 86 6.49 4.73 -22.78
C ASP A 86 6.43 3.35 -23.46
N GLU A 87 7.52 2.57 -23.38
CA GLU A 87 7.57 1.19 -23.90
C GLU A 87 6.60 0.25 -23.16
N TYR A 88 6.40 0.47 -21.86
CA TYR A 88 5.43 -0.26 -21.05
C TYR A 88 3.99 -0.02 -21.53
N VAL A 89 3.62 1.24 -21.82
CA VAL A 89 2.30 1.58 -22.36
C VAL A 89 2.08 0.94 -23.73
N GLU A 90 3.10 0.92 -24.59
CA GLU A 90 3.03 0.20 -25.87
C GLU A 90 2.89 -1.33 -25.67
N PHE A 91 3.57 -1.90 -24.67
CA PHE A 91 3.47 -3.32 -24.35
C PHE A 91 2.10 -3.72 -23.80
N GLU A 92 1.42 -2.83 -23.07
CA GLU A 92 0.04 -3.07 -22.57
C GLU A 92 -0.94 -3.39 -23.71
N GLU A 93 -0.76 -2.82 -24.91
CA GLU A 93 -1.59 -3.16 -26.09
C GLU A 93 -1.46 -4.65 -26.48
N LEU A 94 -0.29 -5.26 -26.28
CA LEU A 94 -0.07 -6.69 -26.51
C LEU A 94 -0.74 -7.54 -25.43
N ILE A 95 -0.69 -7.10 -24.17
CA ILE A 95 -1.31 -7.79 -23.03
C ILE A 95 -2.83 -7.76 -23.15
N PHE A 96 -3.40 -6.63 -23.58
CA PHE A 96 -4.83 -6.44 -23.83
C PHE A 96 -5.43 -7.59 -24.66
N ALA A 97 -4.73 -8.02 -25.70
CA ALA A 97 -5.20 -9.10 -26.57
C ALA A 97 -5.23 -10.48 -25.88
N SER A 98 -4.55 -10.65 -24.75
CA SER A 98 -4.32 -11.94 -24.10
C SER A 98 -5.29 -12.29 -22.96
N ASP A 99 -6.00 -11.32 -22.38
CA ASP A 99 -6.82 -11.51 -21.16
C ASP A 99 -8.31 -11.21 -21.38
N SER A 100 -9.19 -12.00 -20.73
CA SER A 100 -10.65 -11.86 -20.83
C SER A 100 -11.20 -10.80 -19.88
N PHE A 101 -10.52 -10.60 -18.75
CA PHE A 101 -10.82 -9.56 -17.76
C PHE A 101 -9.59 -8.65 -17.64
N TYR A 102 -9.45 -7.75 -18.61
CA TYR A 102 -8.33 -6.84 -18.73
C TYR A 102 -8.57 -5.57 -17.93
N ARG A 103 -7.56 -5.12 -17.21
CA ARG A 103 -7.48 -3.76 -16.68
C ARG A 103 -6.29 -3.10 -17.33
N ASP A 104 -6.45 -1.86 -17.76
CA ASP A 104 -5.35 -1.06 -18.28
C ASP A 104 -4.49 -0.58 -17.12
N HIS A 105 -3.24 -1.04 -17.05
CA HIS A 105 -2.40 -0.74 -15.88
C HIS A 105 -1.87 0.71 -15.91
N THR A 106 -1.88 1.38 -17.07
CA THR A 106 -1.56 2.82 -17.19
C THR A 106 -2.61 3.67 -16.48
N LEU A 107 -3.89 3.37 -16.68
CA LEU A 107 -4.99 4.07 -16.02
C LEU A 107 -5.17 3.62 -14.57
N HIS A 108 -5.08 2.30 -14.33
CA HIS A 108 -5.28 1.71 -13.01
C HIS A 108 -4.43 2.34 -11.92
N CYS A 109 -3.14 2.54 -12.17
CA CYS A 109 -2.23 3.11 -11.17
C CYS A 109 -2.65 4.54 -10.74
N LEU A 110 -3.26 5.32 -11.64
CA LEU A 110 -3.86 6.62 -11.32
C LEU A 110 -5.14 6.48 -10.49
N TRP A 111 -5.96 5.48 -10.79
CA TRP A 111 -7.18 5.20 -10.03
C TRP A 111 -6.89 4.73 -8.61
N VAL A 112 -5.88 3.87 -8.43
CA VAL A 112 -5.38 3.48 -7.10
C VAL A 112 -4.90 4.73 -6.35
N TYR A 113 -4.16 5.62 -7.01
CA TYR A 113 -3.71 6.85 -6.37
C TYR A 113 -4.88 7.75 -5.94
N PHE A 114 -5.80 8.07 -6.84
CA PHE A 114 -6.91 8.99 -6.55
C PHE A 114 -7.93 8.41 -5.58
N LEU A 115 -8.25 7.12 -5.68
CA LEU A 115 -9.10 6.43 -4.71
C LEU A 115 -8.47 6.46 -3.32
N GLY A 116 -7.17 6.25 -3.23
CA GLY A 116 -6.48 6.26 -1.97
C GLY A 116 -6.36 7.67 -1.35
N GLU A 117 -6.21 8.73 -2.15
CA GLU A 117 -6.34 10.10 -1.66
C GLU A 117 -7.76 10.41 -1.17
N TYR A 118 -8.80 9.91 -1.87
CA TYR A 118 -10.20 10.01 -1.46
C TYR A 118 -10.44 9.36 -0.09
N ILE A 119 -9.95 8.13 0.11
CA ILE A 119 -10.13 7.40 1.38
C ILE A 119 -9.30 8.05 2.50
N CYS A 120 -8.05 8.45 2.24
CA CYS A 120 -7.19 9.04 3.28
C CYS A 120 -7.70 10.38 3.81
N ARG A 121 -8.35 11.18 2.95
CA ARG A 121 -8.67 12.58 3.27
C ARG A 121 -10.11 12.78 3.72
N LYS A 122 -11.03 11.90 3.33
CA LYS A 122 -12.43 12.06 3.72
C LYS A 122 -12.61 11.77 5.22
N PRO A 123 -13.24 12.69 5.99
CA PRO A 123 -13.52 12.52 7.42
C PRO A 123 -14.19 11.20 7.80
N GLU A 124 -15.03 10.67 6.92
CA GLU A 124 -15.79 9.45 7.17
C GLU A 124 -14.93 8.19 7.31
N TYR A 125 -13.69 8.18 6.82
CA TYR A 125 -12.78 7.03 6.92
C TYR A 125 -11.67 7.20 7.97
N TYR A 126 -11.68 8.29 8.76
CA TYR A 126 -10.60 8.60 9.70
C TYR A 126 -10.31 7.44 10.66
N ASP A 127 -11.34 6.75 11.14
CA ASP A 127 -11.22 5.65 12.12
C ASP A 127 -10.41 4.46 11.59
N LEU A 128 -10.32 4.27 10.27
CA LEU A 128 -9.50 3.22 9.65
C LEU A 128 -8.01 3.35 9.98
N PHE A 129 -7.55 4.56 10.25
CA PHE A 129 -6.15 4.90 10.50
C PHE A 129 -5.88 5.23 11.98
N GLU A 130 -6.78 4.85 12.90
CA GLU A 130 -6.68 5.19 14.33
C GLU A 130 -5.41 4.68 15.00
N ASP A 131 -4.98 3.46 14.69
CA ASP A 131 -3.79 2.84 15.30
C ASP A 131 -2.52 3.67 15.09
N ASN A 132 -2.38 4.34 13.93
CA ASN A 132 -1.21 5.19 13.65
C ASN A 132 -1.18 6.41 14.57
N ARG A 133 -2.35 6.95 14.92
CA ARG A 133 -2.49 8.13 15.78
C ARG A 133 -2.29 7.78 17.26
N GLU A 134 -2.69 6.57 17.67
CA GLU A 134 -2.46 6.09 19.04
C GLU A 134 -0.97 5.95 19.36
N ASP A 135 -0.20 5.35 18.44
CA ASP A 135 1.26 5.22 18.56
C ASP A 135 1.92 6.60 18.72
N GLU A 136 1.44 7.60 17.99
CA GLU A 136 1.93 8.98 18.03
C GLU A 136 1.55 9.70 19.35
N SER A 137 0.31 9.53 19.83
CA SER A 137 -0.16 10.08 21.11
C SER A 137 0.69 9.63 22.30
N PHE A 138 1.03 8.34 22.33
CA PHE A 138 1.87 7.79 23.39
C PHE A 138 3.28 8.39 23.38
N GLN A 139 3.91 8.45 22.20
CA GLN A 139 5.24 9.03 22.03
C GLN A 139 5.26 10.52 22.44
N ASN A 140 4.23 11.28 22.06
CA ASN A 140 4.09 12.69 22.42
C ASN A 140 3.90 12.87 23.94
N SER A 141 3.11 12.01 24.57
CA SER A 141 2.95 12.01 26.03
C SER A 141 4.27 11.72 26.75
N LEU A 142 5.06 10.75 26.26
CA LEU A 142 6.41 10.47 26.79
C LEU A 142 7.37 11.66 26.63
N LYS A 143 7.39 12.30 25.45
CA LYS A 143 8.19 13.53 25.23
C LYS A 143 7.82 14.61 26.24
N MET A 144 6.52 14.88 26.40
CA MET A 144 5.97 15.85 27.35
C MET A 144 6.38 15.54 28.79
N LEU A 145 6.31 14.26 29.20
CA LEU A 145 6.75 13.82 30.52
C LEU A 145 8.23 14.15 30.75
N PHE A 146 9.10 13.82 29.80
CA PHE A 146 10.54 14.06 29.97
C PHE A 146 10.89 15.55 30.03
N VAL A 147 10.21 16.39 29.23
CA VAL A 147 10.33 17.85 29.34
C VAL A 147 9.84 18.36 30.69
N ARG A 148 8.71 17.82 31.19
CA ARG A 148 8.18 18.19 32.51
C ARG A 148 9.13 17.86 33.65
N LEU A 149 9.87 16.77 33.53
CA LEU A 149 10.88 16.32 34.50
C LEU A 149 12.26 16.98 34.30
N GLY A 150 12.43 17.86 33.30
CA GLY A 150 13.70 18.52 33.00
C GLY A 150 14.79 17.55 32.55
N MET A 151 14.42 16.50 31.81
CA MET A 151 15.31 15.42 31.39
C MET A 151 15.73 15.52 29.90
N GLU A 152 15.33 16.57 29.18
CA GLU A 152 15.56 16.72 27.74
C GLU A 152 17.03 16.75 27.32
N SER A 153 17.94 17.09 28.26
CA SER A 153 19.38 17.08 28.02
C SER A 153 20.05 15.73 28.30
N GLU A 154 19.34 14.79 28.92
CA GLU A 154 19.85 13.45 29.21
C GLU A 154 20.05 12.67 27.92
N LYS A 155 21.21 12.01 27.77
CA LYS A 155 21.61 11.36 26.51
C LYS A 155 20.53 10.45 25.91
N ASN A 156 19.94 9.57 26.73
CA ASN A 156 18.93 8.60 26.27
C ASN A 156 17.58 9.27 25.96
N VAL A 157 17.19 10.29 26.71
CA VAL A 157 15.97 11.06 26.46
C VAL A 157 16.11 11.89 25.20
N LYS A 158 17.21 12.61 25.04
CA LYS A 158 17.51 13.37 23.83
C LYS A 158 17.45 12.46 22.60
N ARG A 159 18.10 11.29 22.66
CA ARG A 159 18.06 10.30 21.59
C ARG A 159 16.62 9.83 21.26
N PHE A 160 15.80 9.59 22.27
CA PHE A 160 14.40 9.25 22.08
C PHE A 160 13.63 10.39 21.40
N ILE A 161 13.82 11.64 21.86
CA ILE A 161 13.19 12.84 21.28
C ILE A 161 13.63 13.00 19.82
N ASP A 162 14.92 12.91 19.52
CA ASP A 162 15.45 13.01 18.15
C ASP A 162 14.86 11.89 17.26
N ALA A 163 14.85 10.65 17.72
CA ALA A 163 14.32 9.50 16.98
C ALA A 163 12.81 9.59 16.71
N THR A 164 12.04 10.13 17.65
CA THR A 164 10.59 10.34 17.48
C THR A 164 10.29 11.59 16.65
N SER A 165 11.21 12.55 16.58
CA SER A 165 11.11 13.71 15.67
C SER A 165 11.38 13.31 14.21
N LEU A 166 12.12 12.23 13.96
CA LEU A 166 12.21 11.62 12.63
C LEU A 166 10.85 11.13 12.13
N ALA A 167 10.04 10.52 13.00
CA ALA A 167 8.71 10.06 12.60
C ALA A 167 7.86 11.23 12.08
N GLU A 168 7.84 12.36 12.81
CA GLU A 168 7.16 13.60 12.39
C GLU A 168 7.72 14.15 11.07
N GLY A 169 9.04 14.17 10.91
CA GLY A 169 9.66 14.63 9.66
C GLY A 169 9.45 13.68 8.47
N PHE A 170 9.17 12.41 8.73
CA PHE A 170 8.82 11.42 7.71
C PHE A 170 7.37 11.59 7.22
N GLU A 171 6.42 11.95 8.10
CA GLU A 171 4.99 12.21 7.78
C GLU A 171 4.81 13.21 6.63
N VAL A 172 5.65 14.23 6.59
CA VAL A 172 5.64 15.28 5.55
C VAL A 172 5.72 14.69 4.14
N TYR A 173 6.37 13.54 3.96
CA TYR A 173 6.53 12.92 2.66
C TYR A 173 5.38 12.00 2.25
N TYR A 174 4.36 11.79 3.07
CA TYR A 174 3.35 10.75 2.81
C TYR A 174 2.50 10.95 1.58
N PRO A 175 2.00 12.17 1.28
CA PRO A 175 1.30 12.39 0.02
C PRO A 175 2.16 12.02 -1.20
N ALA A 176 3.45 12.35 -1.16
CA ALA A 176 4.38 11.99 -2.24
C ALA A 176 4.67 10.48 -2.27
N LEU A 177 4.89 9.84 -1.13
CA LEU A 177 5.09 8.39 -1.01
C LEU A 177 3.92 7.61 -1.62
N ARG A 178 2.68 7.97 -1.26
CA ARG A 178 1.47 7.33 -1.77
C ARG A 178 1.35 7.50 -3.28
N CYS A 179 1.64 8.69 -3.79
CA CYS A 179 1.64 8.98 -5.22
C CYS A 179 2.67 8.12 -5.96
N VAL A 180 3.95 8.14 -5.55
CA VAL A 180 4.99 7.37 -6.23
C VAL A 180 4.69 5.87 -6.17
N SER A 181 4.33 5.35 -5.01
CA SER A 181 4.04 3.93 -4.82
C SER A 181 2.88 3.48 -5.72
N ALA A 182 1.77 4.23 -5.73
CA ALA A 182 0.62 3.93 -6.59
C ALA A 182 0.98 4.01 -8.07
N LEU A 183 1.68 5.05 -8.52
CA LEU A 183 2.05 5.21 -9.93
C LEU A 183 2.96 4.08 -10.45
N THR A 184 3.78 3.48 -9.58
CA THR A 184 4.88 2.61 -10.01
C THR A 184 4.71 1.14 -9.65
N HIS A 185 3.65 0.78 -8.92
CA HIS A 185 3.51 -0.58 -8.37
C HIS A 185 3.46 -1.69 -9.42
N ASP A 186 2.90 -1.40 -10.59
CA ASP A 186 2.70 -2.37 -11.69
C ASP A 186 3.74 -2.32 -12.81
N LEU A 187 4.80 -1.52 -12.68
CA LEU A 187 5.82 -1.40 -13.74
C LEU A 187 6.49 -2.74 -14.09
N GLY A 188 6.57 -3.69 -13.17
CA GLY A 188 7.12 -5.04 -13.37
C GLY A 188 6.15 -6.05 -13.99
N TYR A 189 4.90 -5.64 -14.26
CA TYR A 189 3.85 -6.53 -14.80
C TYR A 189 4.19 -7.23 -16.12
N PRO A 190 4.91 -6.62 -17.09
CA PRO A 190 5.30 -7.28 -18.33
C PRO A 190 6.05 -8.59 -18.11
N LEU A 191 6.93 -8.65 -17.10
CA LEU A 191 7.74 -9.83 -16.80
C LEU A 191 6.87 -11.02 -16.36
N LYS A 192 5.80 -10.76 -15.61
CA LYS A 192 4.81 -11.76 -15.22
C LYS A 192 4.03 -12.31 -16.42
N LYS A 193 3.85 -11.52 -17.49
CA LYS A 193 3.07 -11.93 -18.68
C LYS A 193 3.87 -12.74 -19.71
N ILE A 194 5.20 -12.74 -19.63
CA ILE A 194 6.07 -13.51 -20.52
C ILE A 194 5.66 -14.99 -20.57
N GLU A 195 5.37 -15.62 -19.43
CA GLU A 195 5.00 -17.04 -19.39
C GLU A 195 3.69 -17.30 -20.15
N LYS A 196 2.71 -16.41 -20.04
CA LYS A 196 1.42 -16.51 -20.76
C LYS A 196 1.62 -16.35 -22.27
N ILE A 197 2.52 -15.47 -22.69
CA ILE A 197 2.89 -15.28 -24.09
C ILE A 197 3.59 -16.54 -24.63
N ASN A 198 4.60 -17.05 -23.92
CA ASN A 198 5.30 -18.30 -24.26
C ASN A 198 4.30 -19.46 -24.40
N LYS A 199 3.36 -19.61 -23.46
CA LYS A 199 2.30 -20.63 -23.51
C LYS A 199 1.37 -20.46 -24.72
N SER A 200 1.07 -19.23 -25.12
CA SER A 200 0.23 -18.95 -26.29
C SER A 200 0.95 -19.32 -27.58
N ILE A 201 2.22 -18.94 -27.71
CA ILE A 201 3.09 -19.33 -28.83
C ILE A 201 3.19 -20.86 -28.90
N ARG A 202 3.45 -21.54 -27.76
CA ARG A 202 3.53 -23.01 -27.64
C ARG A 202 2.34 -23.74 -28.24
N LYS A 203 1.13 -23.19 -28.08
CA LYS A 203 -0.10 -23.80 -28.60
C LYS A 203 -0.25 -23.66 -30.11
N VAL A 204 0.30 -22.60 -30.70
CA VAL A 204 0.13 -22.29 -32.13
C VAL A 204 1.21 -22.95 -32.99
N MET A 205 2.46 -22.98 -32.52
CA MET A 205 3.62 -23.47 -33.29
C MET A 205 3.47 -24.90 -33.86
N PRO A 206 2.86 -25.88 -33.16
CA PRO A 206 2.68 -27.24 -33.69
C PRO A 206 1.84 -27.29 -34.98
N TYR A 207 0.91 -26.34 -35.18
CA TYR A 207 0.09 -26.29 -36.40
C TYR A 207 0.90 -25.91 -37.65
N TYR A 208 2.10 -25.36 -37.47
CA TYR A 208 3.07 -25.09 -38.54
C TYR A 208 4.17 -26.15 -38.63
N ALA A 209 3.98 -27.31 -37.97
CA ALA A 209 4.99 -28.36 -37.82
C ALA A 209 6.30 -27.89 -37.15
N ILE A 210 6.26 -26.80 -36.38
CA ILE A 210 7.39 -26.32 -35.60
C ILE A 210 7.29 -26.93 -34.20
N ASN A 211 8.11 -27.97 -33.97
CA ASN A 211 8.10 -28.74 -32.73
C ASN A 211 9.30 -28.44 -31.82
N GLN A 212 10.24 -27.61 -32.27
CA GLN A 212 11.42 -27.19 -31.53
C GLN A 212 11.56 -25.68 -31.64
N TYR A 213 11.43 -24.99 -30.53
CA TYR A 213 11.68 -23.55 -30.40
C TYR A 213 12.13 -23.26 -28.97
N GLU A 214 12.91 -22.20 -28.79
CA GLU A 214 13.32 -21.72 -27.47
C GLU A 214 12.29 -20.72 -26.95
N GLU A 215 11.92 -20.87 -25.68
CA GLU A 215 11.05 -19.91 -25.01
C GLU A 215 11.83 -18.68 -24.61
N PHE A 216 11.16 -17.52 -24.57
CA PHE A 216 11.80 -16.34 -24.04
C PHE A 216 12.03 -16.51 -22.54
N SER A 217 13.30 -16.52 -22.13
CA SER A 217 13.76 -16.56 -20.74
C SER A 217 14.94 -15.59 -20.54
N PHE A 218 15.20 -15.20 -19.30
CA PHE A 218 16.32 -14.32 -18.96
C PHE A 218 16.99 -14.75 -17.66
N ASP A 219 18.29 -14.50 -17.56
CA ASP A 219 19.09 -14.74 -16.37
C ASP A 219 19.85 -13.47 -15.97
N TYR A 220 20.03 -13.27 -14.66
CA TYR A 220 20.83 -12.17 -14.13
C TYR A 220 22.33 -12.49 -14.16
N SER A 221 23.14 -11.54 -14.60
CA SER A 221 24.60 -11.68 -14.55
C SER A 221 25.14 -11.66 -13.12
N ASN A 222 26.34 -12.22 -12.90
CA ASN A 222 26.98 -12.26 -11.57
C ASN A 222 27.09 -10.88 -10.89
N LEU A 223 27.29 -9.80 -11.65
CA LEU A 223 27.32 -8.44 -11.09
C LEU A 223 25.94 -7.98 -10.62
N GLN A 224 24.87 -8.40 -11.30
CA GLN A 224 23.50 -8.10 -10.86
C GLN A 224 23.14 -8.89 -9.60
N GLN A 225 23.71 -10.08 -9.40
CA GLN A 225 23.48 -10.86 -8.17
C GLN A 225 23.92 -10.11 -6.91
N HIS A 226 25.05 -9.41 -6.94
CA HIS A 226 25.46 -8.57 -5.80
C HIS A 226 24.49 -7.40 -5.56
N PHE A 227 24.04 -6.74 -6.63
CA PHE A 227 23.04 -5.68 -6.51
C PHE A 227 21.70 -6.19 -5.96
N LEU A 228 21.27 -7.39 -6.35
CA LEU A 228 20.08 -8.04 -5.81
C LEU A 228 20.21 -8.32 -4.31
N GLN A 229 21.39 -8.74 -3.83
CA GLN A 229 21.62 -8.93 -2.40
C GLN A 229 21.46 -7.62 -1.64
N VAL A 230 22.09 -6.53 -2.11
CA VAL A 230 21.96 -5.20 -1.49
C VAL A 230 20.51 -4.72 -1.51
N PHE A 231 19.80 -4.91 -2.62
CA PHE A 231 18.38 -4.59 -2.74
C PHE A 231 17.53 -5.32 -1.69
N LEU A 232 17.71 -6.64 -1.55
CA LEU A 232 16.99 -7.44 -0.55
C LEU A 232 17.34 -7.01 0.88
N ASP A 233 18.60 -6.67 1.14
CA ASP A 233 19.05 -6.19 2.45
C ASP A 233 18.37 -4.86 2.81
N ILE A 234 18.22 -3.93 1.85
CA ILE A 234 17.51 -2.65 2.05
C ILE A 234 16.03 -2.88 2.35
N LEU A 235 15.34 -3.68 1.54
CA LEU A 235 13.90 -3.92 1.72
C LEU A 235 13.59 -4.54 3.10
N SER A 236 14.48 -5.43 3.56
CA SER A 236 14.33 -6.14 4.83
C SER A 236 14.91 -5.40 6.05
N TYR A 237 15.42 -4.18 5.89
CA TYR A 237 16.03 -3.42 6.99
C TYR A 237 15.00 -2.58 7.74
N ASP A 238 14.64 -2.95 8.96
CA ASP A 238 13.67 -2.19 9.77
C ASP A 238 14.38 -1.24 10.74
N LEU A 239 14.09 0.05 10.61
CA LEU A 239 14.57 1.11 11.50
C LEU A 239 13.60 1.31 12.65
N GLY A 240 14.10 1.42 13.88
CA GLY A 240 13.24 1.62 15.03
C GLY A 240 13.92 2.28 16.21
N VAL A 241 13.09 2.72 17.16
CA VAL A 241 13.51 3.19 18.47
C VAL A 241 13.08 2.16 19.53
N ASN A 242 14.00 1.77 20.38
CA ASN A 242 13.74 0.89 21.52
C ASN A 242 14.05 1.65 22.80
N LEU A 243 13.00 1.95 23.57
CA LEU A 243 13.11 2.55 24.89
C LEU A 243 12.91 1.46 25.94
N LYS A 244 13.88 1.29 26.84
CA LYS A 244 13.79 0.38 27.99
C LYS A 244 13.80 1.18 29.28
N SER A 245 13.03 0.71 30.25
CA SER A 245 12.90 1.30 31.59
C SER A 245 12.79 0.20 32.66
N GLU A 246 13.61 -0.84 32.57
CA GLU A 246 13.59 -1.98 33.50
C GLU A 246 13.73 -1.51 34.96
N GLY A 247 12.81 -1.95 35.82
CA GLY A 247 12.79 -1.57 37.24
C GLY A 247 12.11 -0.23 37.56
N VAL A 248 11.43 0.39 36.59
CA VAL A 248 10.65 1.63 36.77
C VAL A 248 9.15 1.33 36.75
N ASP A 249 8.66 0.65 37.78
CA ASP A 249 7.27 0.14 37.81
C ASP A 249 6.21 1.26 37.85
N PHE A 250 6.56 2.43 38.40
CA PHE A 250 5.66 3.57 38.51
C PHE A 250 5.50 4.37 37.21
N LEU A 251 6.25 4.06 36.14
CA LEU A 251 6.20 4.82 34.88
C LEU A 251 4.79 4.83 34.27
N SER A 252 4.09 3.69 34.35
CA SER A 252 2.73 3.56 33.83
C SER A 252 1.72 4.46 34.56
N ASP A 253 1.90 4.70 35.86
CA ASP A 253 1.01 5.54 36.68
C ASP A 253 1.09 7.04 36.32
N LEU A 254 2.12 7.44 35.56
CA LEU A 254 2.33 8.82 35.11
C LEU A 254 1.46 9.19 33.91
N PHE A 255 0.73 8.24 33.34
CA PHE A 255 -0.13 8.44 32.20
C PHE A 255 -1.61 8.30 32.58
N LEU A 256 -2.46 9.09 31.95
CA LEU A 256 -3.91 8.92 32.00
C LEU A 256 -4.32 7.90 30.94
N MET A 257 -5.11 6.92 31.36
CA MET A 257 -5.58 5.83 30.51
C MET A 257 -7.09 5.89 30.31
N GLU A 258 -7.55 5.88 29.05
CA GLU A 258 -8.96 5.66 28.69
C GLU A 258 -9.05 4.51 27.70
N LYS A 259 -9.86 3.48 27.99
CA LYS A 259 -10.01 2.28 27.13
C LYS A 259 -8.67 1.68 26.71
N GLU A 260 -7.72 1.58 27.65
CA GLU A 260 -6.35 1.08 27.43
C GLU A 260 -5.45 1.99 26.56
N LYS A 261 -5.87 3.22 26.27
CA LYS A 261 -5.11 4.21 25.49
C LYS A 261 -4.57 5.32 26.37
N VAL A 262 -3.35 5.78 26.08
CA VAL A 262 -2.78 6.98 26.73
C VAL A 262 -3.43 8.22 26.14
N VAL A 263 -4.16 8.95 26.98
CA VAL A 263 -4.85 10.21 26.61
C VAL A 263 -4.15 11.45 27.15
N GLY A 264 -3.12 11.28 27.98
CA GLY A 264 -2.31 12.38 28.49
C GLY A 264 -1.50 12.01 29.73
N LEU A 265 -1.06 13.05 30.45
CA LEU A 265 -0.24 12.94 31.64
C LEU A 265 -1.06 13.03 32.93
N ASN A 266 -0.71 12.19 33.90
CA ASN A 266 -1.28 12.24 35.25
C ASN A 266 -0.52 13.25 36.10
N GLU A 267 -0.94 14.52 36.05
CA GLU A 267 -0.30 15.61 36.78
C GLU A 267 -0.23 15.36 38.30
N GLU A 268 -1.24 14.70 38.89
CA GLU A 268 -1.21 14.40 40.33
C GLU A 268 -0.11 13.40 40.69
N ALA A 269 0.07 12.35 39.87
CA ALA A 269 1.14 11.38 40.05
C ALA A 269 2.53 12.00 39.80
N ILE A 270 2.67 12.80 38.74
CA ILE A 270 3.92 13.49 38.40
C ILE A 270 4.36 14.41 39.54
N ASN A 271 3.45 15.19 40.11
CA ASN A 271 3.76 16.11 41.22
C ASN A 271 4.11 15.39 42.53
N LYS A 272 3.79 14.09 42.67
CA LYS A 272 4.13 13.26 43.83
C LYS A 272 5.46 12.51 43.68
N LEU A 273 6.12 12.58 42.52
CA LEU A 273 7.39 11.90 42.28
C LEU A 273 8.46 12.37 43.25
N THR A 274 9.14 11.42 43.92
CA THR A 274 10.29 11.72 44.76
C THR A 274 11.54 11.96 43.90
N LYS A 275 12.54 12.61 44.49
CA LYS A 275 13.84 12.77 43.84
C LYS A 275 14.49 11.41 43.54
N GLU A 276 14.34 10.42 44.42
CA GLU A 276 14.87 9.08 44.16
C GLU A 276 14.20 8.42 42.96
N GLN A 277 12.89 8.61 42.77
CA GLN A 277 12.18 8.09 41.61
C GLN A 277 12.64 8.74 40.30
N ILE A 278 12.86 10.06 40.29
CA ILE A 278 13.36 10.78 39.12
C ILE A 278 14.78 10.32 38.77
N GLU A 279 15.66 10.16 39.77
CA GLU A 279 17.01 9.63 39.54
C GLU A 279 17.00 8.17 39.07
N LEU A 280 16.12 7.33 39.63
CA LEU A 280 15.94 5.97 39.16
C LEU A 280 15.52 5.93 37.69
N LEU A 281 14.58 6.80 37.29
CA LEU A 281 14.17 6.93 35.91
C LEU A 281 15.35 7.35 35.01
N ARG A 282 16.16 8.32 35.44
CA ARG A 282 17.38 8.73 34.70
C ARG A 282 18.37 7.59 34.51
N GLU A 283 18.63 6.82 35.57
CA GLU A 283 19.61 5.73 35.56
C GLU A 283 19.14 4.53 34.71
N LYS A 284 17.83 4.22 34.77
CA LYS A 284 17.27 3.01 34.15
C LYS A 284 16.73 3.20 32.74
N LEU A 285 16.59 4.44 32.27
CA LEU A 285 16.21 4.70 30.89
C LEU A 285 17.36 4.41 29.93
N GLU A 286 17.16 3.44 29.05
CA GLU A 286 18.04 3.17 27.91
C GLU A 286 17.29 3.39 26.61
N CYS A 287 17.85 4.20 25.71
CA CYS A 287 17.31 4.38 24.37
C CYS A 287 18.31 3.88 23.32
N ARG A 288 17.85 2.99 22.45
CA ARG A 288 18.58 2.55 21.26
C ARG A 288 17.82 2.95 20.02
N PHE A 289 18.55 3.50 19.05
CA PHE A 289 18.04 3.81 17.73
C PHE A 289 18.97 3.16 16.71
N GLY A 290 18.38 2.49 15.74
CA GLY A 290 19.10 1.75 14.72
C GLY A 290 18.15 0.78 14.04
N GLY A 291 18.66 0.02 13.09
CA GLY A 291 17.86 -0.97 12.41
C GLY A 291 18.44 -2.36 12.41
N THR A 292 17.56 -3.30 12.11
CA THR A 292 17.86 -4.73 12.07
C THR A 292 17.29 -5.32 10.79
N THR A 293 18.05 -6.21 10.15
CA THR A 293 17.56 -6.98 9.01
C THR A 293 16.62 -8.08 9.49
N ASN A 294 15.44 -8.16 8.86
CA ASN A 294 14.47 -9.22 9.10
C ASN A 294 14.67 -10.34 8.07
N GLU A 295 15.35 -11.41 8.47
CA GLU A 295 15.66 -12.55 7.60
C GLU A 295 14.42 -13.24 7.02
N ALA A 296 13.31 -13.29 7.76
CA ALA A 296 12.08 -13.91 7.25
C ALA A 296 11.48 -13.08 6.10
N ILE A 297 11.45 -11.76 6.24
CA ILE A 297 11.03 -10.84 5.17
C ILE A 297 12.01 -10.91 3.99
N ARG A 298 13.31 -10.96 4.27
CA ARG A 298 14.36 -11.09 3.25
C ARG A 298 14.18 -12.34 2.39
N MET A 299 13.91 -13.49 3.02
CA MET A 299 13.62 -14.75 2.31
C MET A 299 12.32 -14.67 1.51
N ALA A 300 11.28 -14.03 2.05
CA ALA A 300 10.04 -13.81 1.32
C ALA A 300 10.26 -13.02 0.02
N TYR A 301 10.97 -11.89 0.10
CA TYR A 301 11.32 -11.12 -1.09
C TYR A 301 12.23 -11.87 -2.05
N ALA A 302 13.17 -12.67 -1.56
CA ALA A 302 13.98 -13.52 -2.44
C ALA A 302 13.11 -14.51 -3.25
N ASN A 303 12.14 -15.16 -2.60
CA ASN A 303 11.20 -16.05 -3.28
C ASN A 303 10.31 -15.31 -4.29
N ASP A 304 9.81 -14.12 -3.91
CA ASP A 304 8.99 -13.30 -4.81
C ASP A 304 9.80 -12.85 -6.04
N LEU A 305 11.09 -12.56 -5.87
CA LEU A 305 12.02 -12.21 -6.96
C LEU A 305 12.23 -13.39 -7.91
N GLU A 306 12.48 -14.59 -7.37
CA GLU A 306 12.62 -15.83 -8.16
C GLU A 306 11.33 -16.17 -8.92
N ALA A 307 10.17 -15.90 -8.32
CA ALA A 307 8.87 -16.09 -8.94
C ALA A 307 8.46 -14.94 -9.88
N TYR A 308 9.32 -13.94 -10.07
CA TYR A 308 9.06 -12.73 -10.88
C TYR A 308 7.74 -12.05 -10.52
N GLN A 309 7.42 -11.96 -9.21
CA GLN A 309 6.25 -11.23 -8.77
C GLN A 309 6.39 -9.76 -9.15
N HIS A 310 5.41 -9.25 -9.90
CA HIS A 310 5.50 -7.93 -10.50
C HIS A 310 5.79 -6.80 -9.51
N GLY A 311 5.31 -6.83 -8.27
CA GLY A 311 5.63 -5.80 -7.28
C GLY A 311 7.11 -5.72 -6.94
N ILE A 312 7.76 -6.81 -6.58
CA ILE A 312 9.21 -6.75 -6.30
C ILE A 312 10.02 -6.40 -7.56
N MET A 313 9.55 -6.80 -8.74
CA MET A 313 10.17 -6.43 -10.01
C MET A 313 10.02 -4.94 -10.33
N SER A 314 8.88 -4.33 -9.99
CA SER A 314 8.67 -2.88 -10.06
C SER A 314 9.62 -2.13 -9.12
N ALA A 315 9.73 -2.57 -7.87
CA ALA A 315 10.64 -1.98 -6.88
C ALA A 315 12.10 -2.11 -7.35
N TYR A 316 12.49 -3.27 -7.87
CA TYR A 316 13.81 -3.50 -8.45
C TYR A 316 14.09 -2.55 -9.63
N LEU A 317 13.10 -2.36 -10.52
CA LEU A 317 13.20 -1.46 -11.66
C LEU A 317 13.46 -0.01 -11.22
N LEU A 318 12.74 0.48 -10.20
CA LEU A 318 12.97 1.81 -9.65
C LEU A 318 14.37 1.95 -9.08
N MET A 319 14.78 1.03 -8.21
CA MET A 319 16.12 1.05 -7.62
C MET A 319 17.21 0.99 -8.70
N LYS A 320 16.95 0.26 -9.79
CA LYS A 320 17.94 0.12 -10.87
C LYS A 320 18.05 1.36 -11.75
N ASN A 321 16.96 2.06 -12.03
CA ASN A 321 16.93 3.09 -13.07
C ASN A 321 16.88 4.52 -12.53
N VAL A 322 16.45 4.74 -11.29
CA VAL A 322 16.29 6.08 -10.72
C VAL A 322 17.38 6.32 -9.67
N LYS A 323 18.19 7.37 -9.89
CA LYS A 323 19.39 7.62 -9.07
C LYS A 323 19.06 7.88 -7.61
N ALA A 324 17.93 8.53 -7.34
CA ALA A 324 17.43 8.77 -5.99
C ALA A 324 17.27 7.47 -5.18
N PHE A 325 17.03 6.30 -5.78
CA PHE A 325 16.95 5.02 -5.05
C PHE A 325 18.29 4.27 -4.99
N GLN A 326 19.26 4.61 -5.83
CA GLN A 326 20.58 3.97 -5.88
C GLN A 326 21.53 4.45 -4.78
N ASP A 327 21.22 5.57 -4.12
CA ASP A 327 22.00 6.12 -3.01
C ASP A 327 21.58 5.56 -1.64
N LEU A 328 20.61 4.64 -1.62
CA LEU A 328 20.22 3.92 -0.42
C LEU A 328 21.37 3.03 0.05
N ASP A 329 21.93 3.40 1.19
CA ASP A 329 23.03 2.67 1.84
C ASP A 329 22.47 1.68 2.88
N SER A 330 22.70 0.38 2.68
CA SER A 330 22.32 -0.69 3.61
C SER A 330 23.22 -0.77 4.84
N HIS A 331 24.35 -0.07 4.85
CA HIS A 331 25.33 -0.06 5.94
C HIS A 331 25.42 1.29 6.65
N MET A 332 24.39 2.14 6.48
CA MET A 332 24.33 3.45 7.12
C MET A 332 24.35 3.32 8.65
N ASP A 333 25.28 4.04 9.30
CA ASP A 333 25.29 4.18 10.76
C ASP A 333 24.23 5.21 11.19
N PHE A 334 23.00 4.72 11.35
CA PHE A 334 21.85 5.53 11.77
C PHE A 334 22.03 6.15 13.15
N GLU A 335 22.79 5.53 14.05
CA GLU A 335 23.03 6.08 15.40
C GLU A 335 23.88 7.36 15.31
N VAL A 336 24.92 7.35 14.48
CA VAL A 336 25.74 8.53 14.23
C VAL A 336 24.95 9.61 13.47
N LYS A 337 24.18 9.21 12.46
CA LYS A 337 23.43 10.17 11.63
C LYS A 337 22.28 10.85 12.36
N LEU A 338 21.67 10.21 13.35
CA LEU A 338 20.53 10.78 14.09
C LEU A 338 20.84 12.20 14.64
N GLY A 339 22.08 12.45 15.07
CA GLY A 339 22.49 13.75 15.59
C GLY A 339 23.02 14.75 14.55
N VAL A 340 23.08 14.39 13.26
CA VAL A 340 23.79 15.17 12.23
C VAL A 340 22.98 15.39 10.95
N ASP A 341 22.18 14.41 10.52
CA ASP A 341 21.49 14.40 9.22
C ASP A 341 20.13 13.69 9.31
N MET A 342 19.21 14.27 10.10
CA MET A 342 17.84 13.75 10.24
C MET A 342 17.07 13.77 8.91
N GLU A 343 17.27 14.80 8.09
CA GLU A 343 16.62 14.91 6.78
C GLU A 343 17.06 13.79 5.83
N GLY A 344 18.35 13.45 5.80
CA GLY A 344 18.87 12.31 5.05
C GLY A 344 18.29 10.98 5.51
N ILE A 345 18.06 10.80 6.82
CA ILE A 345 17.38 9.61 7.36
C ILE A 345 15.92 9.56 6.89
N ASN A 346 15.19 10.68 6.94
CA ASN A 346 13.80 10.73 6.48
C ASN A 346 13.68 10.43 4.98
N ARG A 347 14.59 10.99 4.15
CA ARG A 347 14.70 10.65 2.73
C ARG A 347 15.01 9.16 2.50
N TRP A 348 15.91 8.59 3.29
CA TRP A 348 16.22 7.16 3.20
C TRP A 348 14.97 6.32 3.54
N ASN A 349 14.28 6.65 4.64
CA ASN A 349 13.08 5.95 5.10
C ASN A 349 11.95 6.01 4.07
N VAL A 350 11.64 7.17 3.51
CA VAL A 350 10.56 7.29 2.51
C VAL A 350 10.86 6.52 1.24
N LYS A 351 12.11 6.55 0.77
CA LYS A 351 12.52 5.80 -0.42
C LYS A 351 12.43 4.29 -0.18
N LYS A 352 12.89 3.81 0.98
CA LYS A 352 12.74 2.41 1.39
C LYS A 352 11.26 2.02 1.48
N GLU A 353 10.42 2.87 2.09
CA GLU A 353 9.00 2.59 2.28
C GLU A 353 8.21 2.56 0.96
N ILE A 354 8.60 3.37 -0.04
CA ILE A 354 8.06 3.26 -1.41
C ILE A 354 8.36 1.87 -1.99
N LEU A 355 9.62 1.44 -1.94
CA LEU A 355 10.02 0.13 -2.46
C LEU A 355 9.31 -1.01 -1.72
N ASN A 356 9.15 -0.89 -0.40
CA ASN A 356 8.44 -1.88 0.41
C ASN A 356 6.96 -1.94 0.09
N ASN A 357 6.26 -0.81 -0.01
CA ASN A 357 4.85 -0.78 -0.42
C ASN A 357 4.65 -1.50 -1.76
N ILE A 358 5.51 -1.18 -2.74
CA ILE A 358 5.48 -1.78 -4.06
C ILE A 358 5.84 -3.27 -4.02
N ALA A 359 6.80 -3.72 -3.23
CA ALA A 359 7.10 -5.16 -3.12
C ALA A 359 5.96 -5.92 -2.42
N ASN A 360 5.41 -5.34 -1.34
CA ASN A 360 4.41 -5.97 -0.49
C ASN A 360 3.07 -6.21 -1.17
N HIS A 361 2.64 -5.35 -2.10
CA HIS A 361 1.29 -5.46 -2.68
C HIS A 361 1.05 -6.79 -3.42
N THR A 362 2.11 -7.46 -3.87
CA THR A 362 2.02 -8.79 -4.51
C THR A 362 2.74 -9.89 -3.76
N SER A 363 3.37 -9.57 -2.63
CA SER A 363 4.06 -10.58 -1.83
C SER A 363 3.06 -11.54 -1.20
N SER A 364 3.33 -12.83 -1.35
CA SER A 364 2.52 -13.88 -0.73
C SER A 364 2.70 -13.96 0.79
N ASN A 365 3.78 -13.38 1.33
CA ASN A 365 4.11 -13.42 2.74
C ASN A 365 3.76 -12.12 3.49
N TYR A 366 3.38 -11.06 2.76
CA TYR A 366 2.92 -9.82 3.37
C TYR A 366 1.50 -10.01 3.91
N ARG A 367 1.29 -9.61 5.17
CA ARG A 367 -0.03 -9.65 5.81
C ARG A 367 -0.32 -8.37 6.58
N ILE A 368 -1.48 -7.79 6.31
CA ILE A 368 -1.99 -6.59 6.94
C ILE A 368 -2.50 -6.93 8.34
N ARG A 369 -1.96 -6.22 9.34
CA ARG A 369 -2.43 -6.25 10.74
C ARG A 369 -3.19 -4.98 11.12
N LYS A 370 -2.79 -3.86 10.56
CA LYS A 370 -3.43 -2.54 10.69
C LYS A 370 -3.26 -1.79 9.37
N LEU A 371 -4.10 -0.79 9.11
CA LEU A 371 -3.91 0.10 7.98
C LEU A 371 -2.87 1.17 8.34
N ASP A 372 -1.61 0.77 8.24
CA ASP A 372 -0.46 1.67 8.33
C ASP A 372 0.08 2.05 6.96
N LYS A 373 1.17 2.80 6.97
CA LYS A 373 1.82 3.35 5.77
C LYS A 373 2.33 2.27 4.82
N SER A 374 2.60 1.06 5.32
CA SER A 374 3.10 -0.08 4.56
C SER A 374 1.98 -0.93 3.93
N ALA A 375 0.77 -0.85 4.51
CA ALA A 375 -0.41 -1.59 4.08
C ALA A 375 -1.25 -0.82 3.07
N TYR A 376 -1.08 0.50 3.03
CA TYR A 376 -1.91 1.41 2.27
C TYR A 376 -2.04 1.03 0.79
N LEU A 377 -0.92 0.90 0.06
CA LEU A 377 -0.97 0.63 -1.37
C LEU A 377 -1.69 -0.69 -1.64
N THR A 378 -1.30 -1.74 -0.92
CA THR A 378 -1.90 -3.07 -1.05
C THR A 378 -3.39 -3.04 -0.76
N PHE A 379 -3.80 -2.29 0.25
CA PHE A 379 -5.20 -2.21 0.60
C PHE A 379 -6.02 -1.50 -0.47
N ILE A 380 -5.58 -0.33 -0.93
CA ILE A 380 -6.32 0.47 -1.92
C ILE A 380 -6.38 -0.23 -3.28
N ASP A 381 -5.31 -0.89 -3.70
CA ASP A 381 -5.27 -1.70 -4.93
C ASP A 381 -6.39 -2.75 -4.96
N GLU A 382 -6.64 -3.44 -3.83
CA GLU A 382 -7.71 -4.43 -3.70
C GLU A 382 -9.13 -3.83 -3.70
N LEU A 383 -9.27 -2.53 -3.42
CA LEU A 383 -10.56 -1.82 -3.44
C LEU A 383 -10.90 -1.24 -4.81
N GLU A 384 -9.90 -0.92 -5.61
CA GLU A 384 -10.09 -0.31 -6.92
C GLU A 384 -10.65 -1.37 -7.87
N GLU A 385 -11.92 -1.22 -8.28
CA GLU A 385 -12.61 -2.15 -9.19
C GLU A 385 -13.47 -1.46 -10.25
N PHE A 386 -13.87 -0.21 -10.01
CA PHE A 386 -14.71 0.55 -10.91
C PHE A 386 -14.06 0.82 -12.28
N SER A 387 -12.74 0.72 -12.40
CA SER A 387 -12.03 0.87 -13.67
C SER A 387 -11.85 -0.43 -14.46
N ARG A 388 -12.26 -1.60 -13.93
CA ARG A 388 -12.11 -2.86 -14.68
C ARG A 388 -12.95 -2.82 -15.95
N LEU A 389 -12.29 -3.11 -17.05
CA LEU A 389 -12.92 -3.32 -18.35
C LEU A 389 -13.11 -4.84 -18.55
N SER A 390 -14.18 -5.21 -19.22
CA SER A 390 -14.38 -6.60 -19.64
C SER A 390 -14.42 -6.68 -21.17
N ARG A 391 -13.84 -7.74 -21.71
CA ARG A 391 -14.17 -8.18 -23.07
C ARG A 391 -15.43 -9.02 -22.97
N ALA A 392 -16.58 -8.35 -22.94
CA ALA A 392 -17.85 -9.04 -23.04
C ALA A 392 -17.96 -9.66 -24.43
N SER A 393 -18.14 -10.97 -24.43
CA SER A 393 -18.30 -11.80 -25.62
C SER A 393 -17.03 -11.96 -26.49
N GLN A 394 -17.08 -12.98 -27.34
CA GLN A 394 -16.07 -13.27 -28.36
C GLN A 394 -15.98 -12.19 -29.46
N SER A 395 -16.68 -11.06 -29.31
CA SER A 395 -16.49 -9.85 -30.11
C SER A 395 -15.28 -9.06 -29.60
N ARG A 396 -14.69 -8.21 -30.44
CA ARG A 396 -13.54 -7.36 -30.08
C ARG A 396 -14.03 -6.03 -29.47
N GLU A 397 -15.14 -6.03 -28.75
CA GLU A 397 -15.80 -4.81 -28.25
C GLU A 397 -15.50 -4.57 -26.77
N TYR A 398 -15.51 -3.28 -26.39
CA TYR A 398 -15.30 -2.82 -25.02
C TYR A 398 -16.62 -2.90 -24.25
N VAL A 399 -16.61 -3.50 -23.06
CA VAL A 399 -17.65 -3.17 -22.06
C VAL A 399 -17.00 -2.46 -20.89
N GLN A 400 -17.44 -1.21 -20.72
CA GLN A 400 -17.10 -0.36 -19.59
C GLN A 400 -17.94 -0.81 -18.39
N GLU A 401 -17.32 -0.78 -17.20
CA GLU A 401 -17.94 -1.08 -15.91
C GLU A 401 -18.26 -2.58 -15.70
N PHE A 402 -17.28 -3.27 -15.10
CA PHE A 402 -17.43 -4.65 -14.63
C PHE A 402 -18.42 -4.78 -13.46
N CYS A 403 -18.40 -3.82 -12.52
CA CYS A 403 -19.33 -3.75 -11.40
C CYS A 403 -19.42 -2.31 -10.86
N THR A 404 -20.58 -1.95 -10.33
CA THR A 404 -20.78 -0.72 -9.56
C THR A 404 -20.11 -0.85 -8.19
N SER A 405 -19.22 0.08 -7.84
CA SER A 405 -18.46 0.07 -6.57
C SER A 405 -19.00 1.10 -5.56
N ARG A 406 -19.15 0.72 -4.30
CA ARG A 406 -19.43 1.63 -3.18
C ARG A 406 -18.57 1.29 -1.99
N ILE A 407 -18.00 2.31 -1.34
CA ILE A 407 -17.22 2.16 -0.11
C ILE A 407 -17.81 3.13 0.92
N TYR A 408 -18.06 2.67 2.14
CA TYR A 408 -18.63 3.48 3.21
C TYR A 408 -18.43 2.85 4.58
N MET A 409 -18.45 3.68 5.63
CA MET A 409 -18.49 3.22 7.00
C MET A 409 -19.94 3.00 7.47
N ASP A 410 -20.20 1.88 8.13
CA ASP A 410 -21.48 1.59 8.78
C ASP A 410 -21.24 0.76 10.05
N GLU A 411 -21.76 1.22 11.20
CA GLU A 411 -21.59 0.57 12.52
C GLU A 411 -20.13 0.16 12.85
N GLY A 412 -19.14 0.95 12.42
CA GLY A 412 -17.71 0.68 12.62
C GLY A 412 -17.12 -0.38 11.70
N TRP A 413 -17.86 -0.80 10.66
CA TRP A 413 -17.37 -1.63 9.57
C TRP A 413 -17.08 -0.79 8.34
N LEU A 414 -15.97 -1.08 7.68
CA LEU A 414 -15.74 -0.65 6.31
C LEU A 414 -16.48 -1.60 5.37
N ASN A 415 -17.52 -1.09 4.72
CA ASN A 415 -18.32 -1.84 3.78
C ASN A 415 -17.82 -1.54 2.37
N ILE A 416 -17.57 -2.60 1.60
CA ILE A 416 -17.11 -2.55 0.21
C ILE A 416 -18.13 -3.35 -0.61
N ASP A 417 -18.96 -2.65 -1.36
CA ASP A 417 -20.02 -3.27 -2.16
C ASP A 417 -19.62 -3.24 -3.65
N PHE A 418 -19.47 -4.42 -4.23
CA PHE A 418 -19.36 -4.63 -5.67
C PHE A 418 -20.69 -5.19 -6.19
N THR A 419 -21.46 -4.34 -6.86
CA THR A 419 -22.76 -4.71 -7.44
C THR A 419 -22.57 -5.07 -8.90
N PHE A 420 -22.98 -6.28 -9.26
CA PHE A 420 -22.94 -6.83 -10.61
C PHE A 420 -24.33 -6.67 -11.22
N ASP A 421 -24.51 -5.59 -11.98
CA ASP A 421 -25.80 -5.13 -12.54
C ASP A 421 -25.76 -5.01 -14.08
N ASN A 422 -24.67 -5.48 -14.70
CA ASN A 422 -24.44 -5.36 -16.14
C ASN A 422 -24.77 -6.66 -16.90
N GLU A 423 -25.99 -6.73 -17.42
CA GLU A 423 -26.51 -7.87 -18.23
C GLU A 423 -25.81 -8.04 -19.59
N GLN A 424 -25.00 -7.07 -20.03
CA GLN A 424 -24.30 -7.15 -21.32
C GLN A 424 -23.03 -8.01 -21.24
N LEU A 425 -22.61 -8.40 -20.04
CA LEU A 425 -21.40 -9.18 -19.80
C LEU A 425 -21.68 -10.69 -19.81
N ASP A 426 -21.46 -11.33 -20.97
CA ASP A 426 -21.49 -12.80 -21.07
C ASP A 426 -20.51 -13.43 -20.05
N ASN A 427 -21.01 -14.32 -19.19
CA ASN A 427 -20.27 -15.02 -18.12
C ASN A 427 -19.90 -14.18 -16.89
N LEU A 428 -20.57 -13.05 -16.64
CA LEU A 428 -20.48 -12.39 -15.34
C LEU A 428 -20.96 -13.35 -14.25
N ASN A 429 -20.09 -13.64 -13.28
CA ASN A 429 -20.41 -14.56 -12.20
C ASN A 429 -19.97 -13.95 -10.85
N PRO A 430 -20.92 -13.34 -10.11
CA PRO A 430 -20.64 -12.72 -8.81
C PRO A 430 -20.04 -13.71 -7.80
N GLU A 431 -20.47 -14.98 -7.80
CA GLU A 431 -19.95 -16.02 -6.90
C GLU A 431 -18.46 -16.31 -7.15
N ILE A 432 -18.04 -16.40 -8.42
CA ILE A 432 -16.64 -16.65 -8.79
C ILE A 432 -15.77 -15.47 -8.40
N ALA A 433 -16.21 -14.24 -8.69
CA ALA A 433 -15.52 -13.02 -8.27
C ALA A 433 -15.37 -12.97 -6.74
N PHE A 434 -16.46 -13.26 -6.02
CA PHE A 434 -16.48 -13.32 -4.57
C PHE A 434 -15.50 -14.37 -4.00
N LYS A 435 -15.48 -15.59 -4.54
CA LYS A 435 -14.54 -16.63 -4.12
C LYS A 435 -13.08 -16.20 -4.33
N GLY A 436 -12.78 -15.54 -5.45
CA GLY A 436 -11.46 -14.97 -5.71
C GLY A 436 -11.05 -13.97 -4.63
N ARG A 437 -11.93 -13.01 -4.32
CA ARG A 437 -11.68 -12.02 -3.27
C ARG A 437 -11.58 -12.62 -1.87
N CYS A 438 -12.40 -13.61 -1.54
CA CYS A 438 -12.29 -14.32 -0.27
C CYS A 438 -10.90 -14.93 -0.08
N LYS A 439 -10.39 -15.65 -1.08
CA LYS A 439 -9.04 -16.23 -1.02
C LYS A 439 -7.98 -15.15 -0.84
N ARG A 440 -8.13 -14.04 -1.55
CA ARG A 440 -7.20 -12.91 -1.47
C ARG A 440 -7.21 -12.24 -0.09
N PHE A 441 -8.38 -11.80 0.39
CA PHE A 441 -8.52 -11.11 1.68
C PHE A 441 -8.15 -12.01 2.87
N LEU A 442 -8.57 -13.28 2.88
CA LEU A 442 -8.21 -14.21 3.96
C LEU A 442 -6.71 -14.53 4.01
N THR A 443 -5.98 -14.37 2.90
CA THR A 443 -4.51 -14.50 2.84
C THR A 443 -3.81 -13.20 3.21
N LEU A 444 -4.38 -12.07 2.75
CA LEU A 444 -3.81 -10.73 2.91
C LEU A 444 -3.92 -10.21 4.34
N PHE A 445 -4.95 -10.55 5.10
CA PHE A 445 -5.12 -10.08 6.48
C PHE A 445 -4.62 -11.11 7.50
N ASP A 446 -3.82 -10.67 8.48
CA ASP A 446 -3.42 -11.49 9.63
C ASP A 446 -4.55 -11.50 10.67
N ILE A 447 -5.62 -12.26 10.40
CA ILE A 447 -6.89 -12.26 11.16
C ILE A 447 -6.68 -12.41 12.67
N GLY A 448 -5.76 -13.28 13.11
CA GLY A 448 -5.49 -13.50 14.54
C GLY A 448 -4.85 -12.29 15.26
N LYS A 449 -4.11 -11.45 14.51
CA LYS A 449 -3.39 -10.28 15.02
C LYS A 449 -3.91 -8.96 14.44
N LEU A 450 -5.05 -8.98 13.77
CA LEU A 450 -5.67 -7.79 13.19
C LEU A 450 -6.00 -6.78 14.28
N SER A 451 -5.89 -5.50 13.97
CA SER A 451 -6.33 -4.42 14.84
C SER A 451 -7.83 -4.54 15.14
N PRO A 452 -8.26 -4.28 16.39
CA PRO A 452 -9.69 -4.21 16.71
C PRO A 452 -10.41 -3.06 16.01
N ASN A 453 -9.68 -2.03 15.56
CA ASN A 453 -10.21 -0.87 14.85
C ASN A 453 -10.44 -1.13 13.35
N LEU A 454 -9.91 -2.24 12.82
CA LEU A 454 -10.07 -2.62 11.41
C LEU A 454 -11.08 -3.76 11.27
N LYS A 455 -12.27 -3.43 10.75
CA LYS A 455 -13.33 -4.37 10.44
C LYS A 455 -13.79 -4.16 9.00
N ILE A 456 -13.83 -5.23 8.22
CA ILE A 456 -14.11 -5.18 6.78
C ILE A 456 -15.29 -6.07 6.47
N ARG A 457 -16.27 -5.52 5.77
CA ARG A 457 -17.38 -6.26 5.15
C ARG A 457 -17.30 -6.07 3.64
N LEU A 458 -16.93 -7.13 2.94
CA LEU A 458 -16.88 -7.16 1.49
C LEU A 458 -18.13 -7.87 0.96
N ASN A 459 -18.88 -7.18 0.10
CA ASN A 459 -20.08 -7.70 -0.55
C ASN A 459 -19.87 -7.80 -2.07
N CYS A 460 -20.20 -8.96 -2.63
CA CYS A 460 -20.45 -9.11 -4.06
C CYS A 460 -21.95 -9.37 -4.24
N ILE A 461 -22.63 -8.47 -4.93
CA ILE A 461 -24.09 -8.45 -5.03
C ILE A 461 -24.47 -8.76 -6.47
N GLY A 462 -25.13 -9.89 -6.70
CA GLY A 462 -25.73 -10.21 -8.00
C GLY A 462 -27.04 -9.45 -8.19
N GLU A 463 -27.09 -8.61 -9.21
CA GLU A 463 -28.31 -7.97 -9.71
C GLU A 463 -28.47 -8.26 -11.22
N ILE A 464 -28.16 -9.49 -11.63
CA ILE A 464 -28.32 -9.99 -13.00
C ILE A 464 -29.34 -11.14 -13.06
N GLU A 465 -29.95 -11.40 -14.22
CA GLU A 465 -30.99 -12.44 -14.39
C GLU A 465 -30.59 -13.82 -13.84
N SER A 466 -29.31 -14.16 -13.93
CA SER A 466 -28.77 -15.45 -13.49
C SER A 466 -28.39 -15.53 -12.01
N ASP A 467 -28.26 -14.39 -11.31
CA ASP A 467 -27.81 -14.33 -9.92
C ASP A 467 -28.42 -13.13 -9.18
N HIS A 468 -29.16 -13.40 -8.11
CA HIS A 468 -29.77 -12.40 -7.22
C HIS A 468 -29.25 -12.53 -5.77
N ASN A 469 -28.12 -13.22 -5.59
CA ASN A 469 -27.56 -13.48 -4.28
C ASN A 469 -26.66 -12.33 -3.83
N CYS A 470 -26.64 -12.11 -2.52
CA CYS A 470 -25.62 -11.30 -1.86
C CYS A 470 -24.61 -12.23 -1.19
N TYR A 471 -23.36 -12.18 -1.68
CA TYR A 471 -22.23 -12.92 -1.13
C TYR A 471 -21.41 -11.97 -0.25
N THR A 472 -21.23 -12.30 1.02
CA THR A 472 -20.59 -11.42 2.01
C THR A 472 -19.43 -12.12 2.68
N LEU A 473 -18.29 -11.44 2.77
CA LEU A 473 -17.15 -11.80 3.59
C LEU A 473 -17.01 -10.75 4.69
N GLU A 474 -17.02 -11.20 5.94
CA GLU A 474 -16.68 -10.35 7.08
C GLU A 474 -15.31 -10.74 7.62
N ILE A 475 -14.47 -9.75 7.92
CA ILE A 475 -13.16 -9.93 8.57
C ILE A 475 -13.04 -8.92 9.72
N ALA A 476 -12.66 -9.42 10.89
CA ALA A 476 -12.27 -8.64 12.05
C ALA A 476 -11.22 -9.42 12.86
N ARG A 477 -10.67 -8.82 13.92
CA ARG A 477 -9.73 -9.51 14.81
C ARG A 477 -10.32 -10.81 15.33
N LYS A 478 -9.64 -11.94 15.04
CA LYS A 478 -10.04 -13.30 15.42
C LYS A 478 -11.44 -13.67 14.92
N TYR A 479 -11.85 -13.13 13.77
CA TYR A 479 -13.16 -13.38 13.21
C TYR A 479 -13.11 -13.30 11.68
N ALA A 480 -13.58 -14.35 11.02
CA ALA A 480 -13.95 -14.30 9.62
C ALA A 480 -15.18 -15.16 9.38
N ASP A 481 -16.08 -14.70 8.51
CA ASP A 481 -17.29 -15.43 8.12
C ASP A 481 -17.60 -15.20 6.64
N ILE A 482 -18.07 -16.25 5.97
CA ILE A 482 -18.62 -16.17 4.62
C ILE A 482 -20.11 -16.44 4.70
N MET A 483 -20.90 -15.53 4.13
CA MET A 483 -22.35 -15.62 4.11
C MET A 483 -22.89 -15.53 2.69
N ILE A 484 -23.95 -16.28 2.40
CA ILE A 484 -24.77 -16.10 1.19
C ILE A 484 -26.18 -15.79 1.65
N ASN A 485 -26.71 -14.63 1.25
CA ASN A 485 -28.01 -14.13 1.68
C ASN A 485 -28.18 -14.21 3.21
N GLN A 486 -27.16 -13.72 3.94
CA GLN A 486 -27.08 -13.67 5.40
C GLN A 486 -27.00 -15.05 6.10
N LYS A 487 -26.81 -16.14 5.36
CA LYS A 487 -26.59 -17.47 5.94
C LYS A 487 -25.11 -17.82 5.90
N SER A 488 -24.52 -18.07 7.06
CA SER A 488 -23.12 -18.47 7.20
C SER A 488 -22.85 -19.83 6.56
N ILE A 489 -21.67 -19.95 5.94
CA ILE A 489 -21.18 -21.13 5.24
C ILE A 489 -19.75 -21.42 5.72
N CYS A 490 -19.45 -22.71 5.89
CA CYS A 490 -18.11 -23.17 6.25
C CYS A 490 -17.06 -22.73 5.21
N ILE A 491 -16.11 -21.89 5.63
CA ILE A 491 -15.11 -21.25 4.75
C ILE A 491 -14.27 -22.27 3.97
N PRO A 492 -13.63 -23.28 4.59
CA PRO A 492 -12.78 -24.24 3.88
C PRO A 492 -13.55 -25.06 2.83
N GLU A 493 -14.76 -25.46 3.17
CA GLU A 493 -15.65 -26.21 2.27
C GLU A 493 -16.08 -25.36 1.07
N TYR A 494 -16.47 -24.09 1.32
CA TYR A 494 -16.92 -23.18 0.28
C TYR A 494 -15.80 -22.81 -0.70
N LEU A 495 -14.60 -22.53 -0.19
CA LEU A 495 -13.43 -22.16 -0.99
C LEU A 495 -12.69 -23.36 -1.58
N LYS A 496 -13.05 -24.58 -1.14
CA LYS A 496 -12.39 -25.85 -1.50
C LYS A 496 -10.88 -25.79 -1.27
N SER A 497 -10.48 -25.29 -0.10
CA SER A 497 -9.06 -25.17 0.28
C SER A 497 -8.89 -25.45 1.76
N ASN A 498 -7.83 -26.20 2.09
CA ASN A 498 -7.44 -26.52 3.47
C ASN A 498 -6.49 -25.45 4.07
N GLU A 499 -6.20 -24.38 3.33
CA GLU A 499 -5.33 -23.29 3.80
C GLU A 499 -6.08 -22.29 4.69
N PHE A 500 -7.41 -22.27 4.61
CA PHE A 500 -8.27 -21.37 5.38
C PHE A 500 -8.87 -22.10 6.58
N TYR A 501 -9.25 -21.32 7.58
CA TYR A 501 -9.86 -21.82 8.81
C TYR A 501 -11.39 -21.64 8.77
N SER A 502 -12.10 -22.46 9.52
CA SER A 502 -13.51 -22.22 9.83
C SER A 502 -13.69 -20.97 10.72
N LYS A 503 -14.92 -20.49 10.81
CA LYS A 503 -15.29 -19.35 11.68
C LYS A 503 -14.88 -19.62 13.13
N GLU A 504 -15.15 -20.82 13.62
CA GLU A 504 -14.83 -21.25 14.99
C GLU A 504 -13.33 -21.32 15.25
N GLU A 505 -12.55 -21.79 14.27
CA GLU A 505 -11.09 -21.85 14.36
C GLU A 505 -10.46 -20.45 14.37
N TYR A 506 -10.96 -19.50 13.57
CA TYR A 506 -10.51 -18.11 13.63
C TYR A 506 -10.80 -17.46 14.99
N MET A 507 -11.94 -17.78 15.61
CA MET A 507 -12.28 -17.32 16.96
C MET A 507 -11.37 -17.89 18.05
N ALA A 508 -10.73 -19.04 17.78
CA ALA A 508 -9.84 -19.72 18.73
C ALA A 508 -8.37 -19.28 18.64
N MET A 509 -7.96 -18.60 17.55
CA MET A 509 -6.67 -17.90 17.46
C MET A 509 -6.61 -16.76 18.47
#